data_AF-A0A518DZ60-F1
#
_entry.id   AF-A0A518DZ60-F1
#
_cell.length_a   1.000
_cell.length_b   1.000
_cell.length_c   1.000
_cell.angle_alpha   90.00
_cell.angle_beta   90.00
_cell.angle_gamma   90.00
#
_symmetry.space_group_name_H-M   'P 1'
#
loop_
_entity.id
_entity.type
_entity.pdbx_description
1 polymer ?
#
loop_
_entity_poly.entity_id
_entity_poly.type
_entity_poly.pdbx_seq_one_letter_code
_entity_poly.pdbx_strand_id
1 'polypeptide(L)'
;MVEPFIEHPGGEFDTAVDAMADAIRRLRELPQGSNWITFCAQGMGSRVDSYHFAEIAWRDDNLRLDQPLDADEIAQQAGVPPSSFSKQGDMYSIHQATPREAAQVLDTIFRHHMGIRPHTGEGNDYAVGAEWESSEPPATAKSSPPPRRPWWRFW
;
A
#
# COMPACT_ATOMS: atom_id res chain seq x y z
N MET A 1 5.91 20.94 2.01
CA MET A 1 5.98 19.56 2.51
C MET A 1 4.54 19.08 2.59
N VAL A 2 4.22 18.01 1.89
CA VAL A 2 2.92 17.34 2.04
C VAL A 2 3.03 16.50 3.29
N GLU A 3 2.08 16.65 4.21
CA GLU A 3 2.02 15.86 5.43
C GLU A 3 1.51 14.45 5.08
N PRO A 4 2.12 13.38 5.60
CA PRO A 4 1.68 12.01 5.34
C PRO A 4 0.27 11.82 5.90
N PHE A 5 -0.58 11.15 5.12
CA PHE A 5 -1.94 10.82 5.52
C PHE A 5 -1.97 9.73 6.60
N ILE A 6 -1.01 8.80 6.56
CA ILE A 6 -0.77 7.83 7.61
C ILE A 6 0.72 7.45 7.66
N GLU A 7 1.22 7.11 8.84
CA GLU A 7 2.54 6.51 9.05
C GLU A 7 2.47 5.46 10.17
N HIS A 8 3.14 4.32 9.96
CA HIS A 8 3.29 3.24 10.94
C HIS A 8 4.74 2.77 10.95
N PRO A 9 5.41 2.83 12.12
CA PRO A 9 5.81 1.58 12.79
C PRO A 9 5.81 1.71 14.33
N GLY A 10 4.62 1.71 14.95
CA GLY A 10 4.43 1.54 16.41
C GLY A 10 3.88 2.73 17.21
N GLY A 11 3.20 3.68 16.55
CA GLY A 11 2.49 4.80 17.22
C GLY A 11 1.09 4.42 17.69
N GLU A 12 0.09 4.65 16.84
CA GLU A 12 -1.35 4.46 17.14
C GLU A 12 -1.87 3.06 16.78
N PHE A 13 -1.14 2.30 15.97
CA PHE A 13 -1.60 1.03 15.39
C PHE A 13 -0.69 -0.14 15.77
N ASP A 14 -1.30 -1.31 15.99
CA ASP A 14 -0.60 -2.54 16.36
C ASP A 14 -0.01 -3.28 15.14
N THR A 15 -0.58 -3.08 13.95
CA THR A 15 -0.13 -3.73 12.70
C THR A 15 -0.26 -2.82 11.48
N ALA A 16 0.50 -3.10 10.41
CA ALA A 16 0.33 -2.44 9.12
C ALA A 16 -1.10 -2.56 8.56
N VAL A 17 -1.77 -3.69 8.80
CA VAL A 17 -3.16 -3.90 8.38
C VAL A 17 -4.12 -2.97 9.13
N ASP A 18 -3.91 -2.75 10.43
CA ASP A 18 -4.73 -1.81 11.21
C ASP A 18 -4.57 -0.37 10.71
N ALA A 19 -3.33 0.04 10.47
CA ALA A 19 -3.03 1.36 9.90
C ALA A 19 -3.69 1.53 8.52
N MET A 20 -3.47 0.59 7.59
CA MET A 20 -4.09 0.64 6.27
C MET A 20 -5.62 0.67 6.34
N ALA A 21 -6.23 -0.12 7.23
CA ALA A 21 -7.69 -0.15 7.38
C ALA A 21 -8.25 1.20 7.85
N ASP A 22 -7.60 1.85 8.81
CA ASP A 22 -8.00 3.20 9.24
C ASP A 22 -7.79 4.24 8.13
N ALA A 23 -6.66 4.17 7.40
CA ALA A 23 -6.44 5.03 6.24
C ALA A 23 -7.58 4.89 5.22
N ILE A 24 -7.90 3.66 4.81
CA ILE A 24 -8.96 3.38 3.84
C ILE A 24 -10.32 3.88 4.34
N ARG A 25 -10.64 3.69 5.62
CA ARG A 25 -11.88 4.20 6.22
C ARG A 25 -11.97 5.73 6.06
N ARG A 26 -10.93 6.46 6.48
CA ARG A 26 -10.88 7.93 6.38
C ARG A 26 -10.92 8.41 4.93
N LEU A 27 -10.23 7.73 4.02
CA LEU A 27 -10.23 8.05 2.59
C LEU A 27 -11.62 7.94 1.97
N ARG A 28 -12.40 6.93 2.36
CA ARG A 28 -13.78 6.73 1.87
C ARG A 28 -14.78 7.74 2.42
N GLU A 29 -14.44 8.43 3.51
CA GLU A 29 -15.24 9.53 4.08
C GLU A 29 -15.00 10.86 3.34
N LEU A 30 -13.98 10.94 2.48
CA LEU A 30 -13.70 12.13 1.68
C LEU A 30 -14.66 12.25 0.48
N PRO A 31 -14.89 13.47 -0.03
CA PRO A 31 -15.64 13.67 -1.27
C PRO A 31 -15.03 12.88 -2.44
N GLN A 32 -15.89 12.27 -3.26
CA GLN A 32 -15.49 11.56 -4.47
C GLN A 32 -14.70 12.47 -5.43
N GLY A 33 -13.71 11.91 -6.12
CA GLY A 33 -12.79 12.66 -6.99
C GLY A 33 -11.60 13.24 -6.24
N SER A 34 -11.24 12.67 -5.09
CA SER A 34 -10.03 13.00 -4.37
C SER A 34 -8.78 12.69 -5.21
N ASN A 35 -7.67 13.38 -4.92
CA ASN A 35 -6.39 13.12 -5.57
C ASN A 35 -5.96 11.66 -5.35
N TRP A 36 -5.06 11.18 -6.20
CA TRP A 36 -4.39 9.92 -5.95
C TRP A 36 -3.64 9.97 -4.62
N ILE A 37 -3.69 8.84 -3.91
CA ILE A 37 -2.85 8.60 -2.75
C ILE A 37 -1.96 7.40 -3.05
N THR A 38 -0.73 7.45 -2.59
CA THR A 38 0.21 6.34 -2.73
C THR A 38 0.40 5.71 -1.38
N PHE A 39 0.02 4.44 -1.26
CA PHE A 39 0.39 3.60 -0.13
C PHE A 39 1.81 3.10 -0.35
N CYS A 40 2.69 3.36 0.60
CA CYS A 40 4.10 2.96 0.57
C CYS A 40 4.33 1.91 1.65
N ALA A 41 4.91 0.77 1.27
CA ALA A 41 5.37 -0.24 2.20
C ALA A 41 6.89 -0.32 2.18
N GLN A 42 7.48 -0.53 3.34
CA GLN A 42 8.90 -0.69 3.51
C GLN A 42 9.22 -1.89 4.38
N GLY A 43 10.16 -2.70 3.92
CA GLY A 43 10.70 -3.82 4.69
C GLY A 43 12.16 -4.12 4.36
N MET A 44 12.57 -5.33 4.73
CA MET A 44 13.93 -5.82 4.53
C MET A 44 14.23 -6.05 3.05
N GLY A 45 15.34 -5.50 2.58
CA GLY A 45 15.88 -5.71 1.24
C GLY A 45 16.64 -7.03 1.07
N SER A 46 17.26 -7.20 -0.09
CA SER A 46 18.02 -8.42 -0.44
C SER A 46 19.22 -8.71 0.49
N ARG A 47 19.64 -7.73 1.28
CA ARG A 47 20.69 -7.81 2.31
C ARG A 47 20.15 -7.31 3.64
N VAL A 48 20.74 -7.79 4.74
CA VAL A 48 20.34 -7.45 6.12
C VAL A 48 20.40 -5.94 6.40
N ASP A 49 21.31 -5.21 5.73
CA ASP A 49 21.50 -3.77 5.85
C ASP A 49 20.79 -2.94 4.76
N SER A 50 19.91 -3.58 3.98
CA SER A 50 19.20 -2.95 2.87
C SER A 50 17.70 -2.90 3.10
N TYR A 51 17.06 -1.99 2.38
CA TYR A 51 15.63 -1.74 2.45
C TYR A 51 14.98 -2.06 1.10
N HIS A 52 13.79 -2.63 1.16
CA HIS A 52 12.90 -2.83 0.02
C HIS A 52 11.70 -1.92 0.16
N PHE A 53 11.33 -1.26 -0.92
CA PHE A 53 10.20 -0.33 -0.97
C PHE A 53 9.24 -0.77 -2.06
N ALA A 54 7.95 -0.64 -1.78
CA ALA A 54 6.89 -0.93 -2.71
C ALA A 54 5.77 0.11 -2.58
N GLU A 55 5.11 0.40 -3.68
CA GLU A 55 4.12 1.46 -3.77
C GLU A 55 2.86 0.96 -4.50
N ILE A 56 1.69 1.35 -4.01
CA ILE A 56 0.40 1.11 -4.65
C ILE A 56 -0.34 2.44 -4.72
N ALA A 57 -0.66 2.88 -5.93
CA ALA A 57 -1.48 4.07 -6.14
C ALA A 57 -2.97 3.71 -5.99
N TRP A 58 -3.68 4.50 -5.20
CA TRP A 58 -5.11 4.35 -4.87
C TRP A 58 -5.88 5.62 -5.21
N ARG A 59 -7.08 5.47 -5.77
CA ARG A 59 -8.07 6.54 -5.93
C ARG A 59 -9.47 5.96 -5.98
N ASP A 60 -10.35 6.44 -5.10
CA ASP A 60 -11.77 6.06 -5.05
C ASP A 60 -11.98 4.53 -5.13
N ASP A 61 -11.29 3.76 -4.27
CA ASP A 61 -11.30 2.29 -4.25
C ASP A 61 -10.77 1.58 -5.50
N ASN A 62 -10.05 2.30 -6.36
CA ASN A 62 -9.35 1.73 -7.49
C ASN A 62 -7.84 1.78 -7.27
N LEU A 63 -7.18 0.65 -7.50
CA LEU A 63 -5.75 0.46 -7.40
C LEU A 63 -5.13 0.47 -8.78
N ARG A 64 -3.98 1.13 -8.91
CA ARG A 64 -3.10 1.03 -10.06
C ARG A 64 -1.78 0.39 -9.63
N LEU A 65 -1.39 -0.66 -10.35
CA LEU A 65 -0.14 -1.38 -10.13
C LEU A 65 0.61 -1.50 -11.46
N ASP A 66 1.93 -1.48 -11.39
CA ASP A 66 2.80 -1.58 -12.58
C ASP A 66 2.84 -2.99 -13.17
N GLN A 67 2.52 -4.00 -12.37
CA GLN A 67 2.53 -5.41 -12.76
C GLN A 67 1.12 -6.01 -12.64
N PRO A 68 0.72 -6.88 -13.58
CA PRO A 68 -0.56 -7.54 -13.51
C PRO A 68 -0.61 -8.55 -12.34
N LEU A 69 -1.76 -8.60 -11.68
CA LEU A 69 -2.11 -9.53 -10.61
C LEU A 69 -3.16 -10.51 -11.10
N ASP A 70 -3.14 -11.72 -10.55
CA ASP A 70 -4.31 -12.59 -10.52
C ASP A 70 -5.19 -12.16 -9.34
N ALA A 71 -6.36 -11.58 -9.63
CA ALA A 71 -7.24 -11.03 -8.60
C ALA A 71 -7.85 -12.13 -7.71
N ASP A 72 -8.16 -13.29 -8.27
CA ASP A 72 -8.77 -14.40 -7.53
C ASP A 72 -7.73 -15.01 -6.56
N GLU A 73 -6.48 -15.18 -7.03
CA GLU A 73 -5.38 -15.66 -6.20
C GLU A 73 -5.11 -14.69 -5.03
N ILE A 74 -5.07 -13.38 -5.28
CA ILE A 74 -4.84 -12.38 -4.24
C ILE A 74 -5.98 -12.34 -3.23
N ALA A 75 -7.25 -12.38 -3.68
CA ALA A 75 -8.39 -12.42 -2.78
C ALA A 75 -8.37 -13.67 -1.87
N GLN A 76 -8.03 -14.82 -2.46
CA GLN A 76 -7.88 -16.08 -1.72
C GLN A 76 -6.76 -15.99 -0.68
N GLN A 77 -5.58 -15.51 -1.06
CA GLN A 77 -4.42 -15.37 -0.16
C GLN A 77 -4.70 -14.37 0.97
N ALA A 78 -5.42 -13.28 0.68
CA ALA A 78 -5.84 -12.29 1.67
C ALA A 78 -6.93 -12.81 2.63
N GLY A 79 -7.57 -13.95 2.32
CA GLY A 79 -8.66 -14.51 3.11
C GLY A 79 -9.94 -13.69 3.04
N VAL A 80 -10.17 -13.00 1.92
CA VAL A 80 -11.35 -12.14 1.69
C VAL A 80 -12.29 -12.75 0.63
N PRO A 81 -13.56 -12.34 0.56
CA PRO A 81 -14.44 -12.75 -0.52
C PRO A 81 -13.87 -12.38 -1.91
N PRO A 82 -14.04 -13.21 -2.96
CA PRO A 82 -13.60 -12.87 -4.32
C PRO A 82 -14.22 -11.56 -4.85
N SER A 83 -15.41 -11.22 -4.36
CA SER A 83 -16.08 -9.95 -4.68
C SER A 83 -15.34 -8.72 -4.15
N SER A 84 -14.53 -8.87 -3.09
CA SER A 84 -13.80 -7.78 -2.43
C SER A 84 -12.58 -7.33 -3.23
N PHE A 85 -12.12 -8.09 -4.23
CA PHE A 85 -11.02 -7.67 -5.11
C PHE A 85 -11.24 -8.17 -6.54
N SER A 86 -11.33 -7.25 -7.50
CA SER A 86 -11.59 -7.60 -8.90
C SER A 86 -10.78 -6.75 -9.87
N LYS A 87 -10.49 -7.29 -11.04
CA LYS A 87 -9.85 -6.52 -12.12
C LYS A 87 -10.90 -5.76 -12.94
N GLN A 88 -10.66 -4.48 -13.18
CA GLN A 88 -11.48 -3.59 -14.01
C GLN A 88 -10.62 -2.89 -15.07
N GLY A 89 -10.51 -3.49 -16.26
CA GLY A 89 -9.61 -3.01 -17.30
C GLY A 89 -8.14 -3.09 -16.85
N ASP A 90 -7.46 -1.95 -16.84
CA ASP A 90 -6.05 -1.82 -16.41
C ASP A 90 -5.90 -1.53 -14.90
N MET A 91 -7.01 -1.48 -14.18
CA MET A 91 -7.05 -1.21 -12.74
C MET A 91 -7.62 -2.39 -11.96
N TYR A 92 -7.50 -2.33 -10.64
CA TYR A 92 -8.16 -3.26 -9.74
C TYR A 92 -9.09 -2.50 -8.81
N SER A 93 -10.24 -3.09 -8.47
CA SER A 93 -11.24 -2.47 -7.62
C SER A 93 -11.38 -3.22 -6.31
N ILE A 94 -11.45 -2.45 -5.21
CA ILE A 94 -11.74 -2.89 -3.84
C ILE A 94 -13.05 -2.27 -3.31
N HIS A 95 -13.94 -1.78 -4.18
CA HIS A 95 -15.11 -1.01 -3.73
C HIS A 95 -16.12 -1.83 -2.92
N GLN A 96 -16.17 -3.16 -3.13
CA GLN A 96 -17.04 -4.06 -2.35
C GLN A 96 -16.37 -4.53 -1.05
N ALA A 97 -15.08 -4.29 -0.88
CA ALA A 97 -14.35 -4.68 0.31
C ALA A 97 -14.71 -3.77 1.48
N THR A 98 -14.80 -4.31 2.68
CA THR A 98 -14.72 -3.49 3.90
C THR A 98 -13.32 -2.85 4.02
N PRO A 99 -13.11 -1.79 4.82
CA PRO A 99 -11.77 -1.22 5.01
C PRO A 99 -10.74 -2.25 5.50
N ARG A 100 -11.17 -3.20 6.34
CA ARG A 100 -10.32 -4.29 6.81
C ARG A 100 -9.93 -5.25 5.68
N GLU A 101 -10.90 -5.65 4.86
CA GLU A 101 -10.66 -6.54 3.72
C GLU A 101 -9.74 -5.87 2.69
N ALA A 102 -9.97 -4.59 2.40
CA ALA A 102 -9.10 -3.81 1.51
C ALA A 102 -7.67 -3.74 2.05
N ALA A 103 -7.50 -3.52 3.36
CA ALA A 103 -6.18 -3.54 3.99
C ALA A 103 -5.50 -4.92 3.91
N GLN A 104 -6.26 -6.02 4.07
CA GLN A 104 -5.74 -7.38 3.89
C GLN A 104 -5.30 -7.66 2.44
N VAL A 105 -6.04 -7.13 1.46
CA VAL A 105 -5.65 -7.19 0.05
C VAL A 105 -4.35 -6.42 -0.18
N LEU A 106 -4.23 -5.19 0.31
CA LEU A 106 -3.00 -4.40 0.19
C LEU A 106 -1.81 -5.10 0.87
N ASP A 107 -2.00 -5.63 2.08
CA ASP A 107 -0.97 -6.39 2.79
C ASP A 107 -0.50 -7.60 1.98
N THR A 108 -1.45 -8.33 1.39
CA THR A 108 -1.14 -9.49 0.55
C THR A 108 -0.35 -9.10 -0.69
N ILE A 109 -0.75 -8.02 -1.37
CA ILE A 109 -0.02 -7.50 -2.53
C ILE A 109 1.39 -7.08 -2.12
N PHE A 110 1.54 -6.31 -1.02
CA PHE A 110 2.86 -5.87 -0.57
C PHE A 110 3.78 -7.04 -0.23
N ARG A 111 3.30 -8.01 0.55
CA ARG A 111 4.11 -9.14 1.01
C ARG A 111 4.39 -10.17 -0.09
N HIS A 112 3.33 -10.66 -0.72
CA HIS A 112 3.42 -11.84 -1.59
C HIS A 112 3.75 -11.46 -3.03
N HIS A 113 3.20 -10.36 -3.52
CA HIS A 113 3.44 -9.94 -4.90
C HIS A 113 4.67 -9.02 -5.02
N MET A 114 4.78 -8.03 -4.14
CA MET A 114 5.86 -7.03 -4.18
C MET A 114 7.06 -7.41 -3.30
N GLY A 115 6.96 -8.48 -2.51
CA GLY A 115 8.09 -9.07 -1.79
C GLY A 115 8.53 -8.32 -0.53
N ILE A 116 7.66 -7.48 0.05
CA ILE A 116 7.91 -6.80 1.33
C ILE A 116 7.99 -7.84 2.45
N ARG A 117 9.03 -7.71 3.29
CA ARG A 117 9.29 -8.60 4.42
C ARG A 117 9.64 -7.77 5.66
N PRO A 118 9.14 -8.15 6.85
CA PRO A 118 9.60 -7.57 8.11
C PRO A 118 11.13 -7.58 8.27
N HIS A 119 11.69 -6.61 8.99
CA HIS A 119 13.08 -6.70 9.42
C HIS A 119 13.25 -7.76 10.54
N THR A 120 14.45 -8.30 10.65
CA THR A 120 14.78 -9.27 11.70
C THR A 120 14.61 -8.67 13.08
N GLY A 121 13.75 -9.27 13.91
CA GLY A 121 13.49 -8.83 15.28
C GLY A 121 12.22 -7.98 15.45
N GLU A 122 11.58 -7.55 14.36
CA GLU A 122 10.35 -6.72 14.37
C GLU A 122 9.06 -7.57 14.31
N GLY A 123 9.15 -8.88 14.57
CA GLY A 123 8.01 -9.78 14.48
C GLY A 123 7.56 -10.01 13.04
N ASN A 124 6.24 -10.09 12.83
CA ASN A 124 5.64 -10.33 11.51
C ASN A 124 5.05 -9.05 10.88
N ASP A 125 5.57 -7.86 11.21
CA ASP A 125 5.03 -6.58 10.75
C ASP A 125 6.04 -5.74 9.96
N TYR A 126 5.58 -4.72 9.24
CA TYR A 126 6.45 -3.84 8.44
C TYR A 126 5.93 -2.40 8.45
N ALA A 127 6.77 -1.46 8.03
CA ALA A 127 6.41 -0.05 8.01
C ALA A 127 5.52 0.27 6.80
N VAL A 128 4.42 0.99 7.05
CA VAL A 128 3.51 1.48 6.00
C VAL A 128 3.27 2.96 6.17
N GLY A 129 3.17 3.68 5.05
CA GLY A 129 2.78 5.07 5.01
C GLY A 129 1.81 5.34 3.85
N ALA A 130 1.15 6.49 3.87
CA ALA A 130 0.29 6.92 2.77
C ALA A 130 0.48 8.42 2.51
N GLU A 131 0.73 8.80 1.26
CA GLU A 131 1.00 10.18 0.87
C GLU A 131 0.14 10.63 -0.30
N TRP A 132 -0.37 11.87 -0.23
CA TRP A 132 -1.10 12.46 -1.35
C TRP A 132 -0.17 12.74 -2.52
N GLU A 133 -0.53 12.28 -3.72
CA GLU A 133 0.18 12.69 -4.92
C GLU A 133 -0.06 14.18 -5.16
N SER A 134 1.03 14.95 -5.20
CA SER A 134 0.98 16.41 -5.40
C SER A 134 0.61 16.83 -6.83
N SER A 135 0.48 15.86 -7.75
CA SER A 135 0.14 16.05 -9.16
C SER A 135 -0.40 14.74 -9.75
N GLU A 136 -1.32 14.80 -10.71
CA GLU A 136 -1.73 13.61 -11.48
C GLU A 136 -0.49 12.82 -11.96
N PRO A 137 -0.45 11.50 -11.79
CA PRO A 137 0.71 10.73 -12.17
C PRO A 137 0.83 10.79 -13.70
N PRO A 138 2.02 11.07 -14.26
CA PRO A 138 2.20 11.13 -15.69
C PRO A 138 1.79 9.79 -16.31
N ALA A 139 0.90 9.83 -17.30
CA ALA A 139 0.69 8.70 -18.20
C ALA A 139 2.04 8.38 -18.84
N THR A 140 2.68 7.29 -18.41
CA THR A 140 4.02 6.83 -18.82
C THR A 140 5.19 7.71 -18.34
N ALA A 141 5.74 7.43 -17.16
CA ALA A 141 7.09 7.87 -16.82
C ALA A 141 7.99 6.66 -16.53
N LYS A 142 8.95 6.46 -17.43
CA LYS A 142 10.06 5.50 -17.30
C LYS A 142 10.88 5.84 -16.06
N SER A 143 11.01 4.86 -15.17
CA SER A 143 12.14 4.64 -14.26
C SER A 143 12.80 5.91 -13.70
N SER A 144 12.21 6.50 -12.66
CA SER A 144 12.96 7.36 -11.74
C SER A 144 13.75 6.46 -10.76
N PRO A 145 15.02 6.77 -10.45
CA PRO A 145 15.78 5.99 -9.49
C PRO A 145 15.20 6.18 -8.08
N PRO A 146 15.24 5.16 -7.20
CA PRO A 146 14.68 5.28 -5.87
C PRO A 146 15.43 6.37 -5.06
N PRO A 147 14.74 7.08 -4.16
CA PRO A 147 15.38 8.03 -3.27
C PRO A 147 16.49 7.32 -2.48
N ARG A 148 17.72 7.84 -2.59
CA ARG A 148 18.93 7.26 -1.98
C ARG A 148 19.02 7.39 -0.45
N ARG A 149 17.90 7.65 0.24
CA ARG A 149 17.94 7.85 1.70
C ARG A 149 16.79 7.13 2.39
N PRO A 150 17.08 6.39 3.47
CA PRO A 150 16.06 5.92 4.39
C PRO A 150 15.41 7.09 5.17
N TRP A 151 14.08 7.15 5.23
CA TRP A 151 13.34 8.31 5.76
C TRP A 151 13.25 8.32 7.30
N TRP A 152 13.61 7.22 7.98
CA TRP A 152 13.59 7.08 9.44
C TRP A 152 14.84 7.60 10.17
N ARG A 153 15.76 8.32 9.50
CA ARG A 153 16.99 8.85 10.12
C ARG A 153 16.86 10.23 10.80
N PHE A 154 15.65 10.68 11.12
CA PHE A 154 15.41 11.91 11.90
C PHE A 154 14.84 11.67 13.31
N TRP A 155 15.21 10.55 13.93
CA TRP A 155 15.07 10.31 15.37
C TRP A 155 16.36 9.72 15.93
#